data_AF-X1C8W1-F1
#
_entry.id   AF-X1C8W1-F1
#
_cell.length_a   1.000
_cell.length_b   1.000
_cell.length_c   1.000
_cell.angle_alpha   90.00
_cell.angle_beta   90.00
_cell.angle_gamma   90.00
#
_symmetry.space_group_name_H-M   'P 1'
#
loop_
_entity.id
_entity.type
_entity.pdbx_description
1 polymer ?
#
loop_
_entity_poly.entity_id
_entity_poly.type
_entity_poly.pdbx_seq_one_letter_code
_entity_poly.pdbx_strand_id
1 'polypeptide(L)'
;MGNQNNDVAVYKPIFHEDKLIAWAASKGHQADIGGSVAGGYNPRATEVWQEALRIPPVKVYERGKLRKDVWDLIFSNIRFDIVAADMRAQIGSCVVGERGVLKLVEKYGLKVFDSHKEYLFDSTEKMMRAEIKTIPNGVYRGESTVYYD
;
A
#
# COMPACT_ATOMS: atom_id res chain seq x y z
N MET A 1 3.16 5.02 2.67
CA MET A 1 1.87 5.55 2.19
C MET A 1 0.78 5.12 3.15
N GLY A 2 0.16 6.05 3.86
CA GLY A 2 -1.03 5.81 4.67
C GLY A 2 -1.69 7.17 4.86
N ASN A 3 -2.98 7.28 4.53
CA ASN A 3 -3.73 8.52 4.76
C ASN A 3 -4.30 8.51 6.20
N GLN A 4 -4.70 7.32 6.65
CA GLN A 4 -5.27 7.02 7.96
C GLN A 4 -4.94 5.56 8.35
N ASN A 5 -5.05 5.19 9.62
CA ASN A 5 -4.61 3.87 10.11
C ASN A 5 -5.34 2.68 9.45
N ASN A 6 -6.58 2.87 9.01
CA ASN A 6 -7.36 1.85 8.30
C ASN A 6 -6.81 1.52 6.90
N ASP A 7 -5.97 2.38 6.35
CA ASP A 7 -5.36 2.17 5.04
C ASP A 7 -4.17 1.21 5.16
N VAL A 8 -4.45 -0.09 5.13
CA VAL A 8 -3.42 -1.12 5.23
C VAL A 8 -2.85 -1.43 3.84
N ALA A 9 -1.54 -1.68 3.79
CA ALA A 9 -0.84 -2.04 2.57
C ALA A 9 -0.06 -3.35 2.73
N VAL A 10 -0.17 -4.22 1.74
CA VAL A 10 0.59 -5.45 1.59
C VAL A 10 1.64 -5.24 0.50
N TYR A 11 2.88 -5.60 0.81
CA TYR A 11 4.01 -5.53 -0.11
C TYR A 11 4.62 -6.91 -0.28
N LYS A 12 4.80 -7.34 -1.53
CA LYS A 12 5.48 -8.58 -1.88
C LYS A 12 6.71 -8.27 -2.76
N PRO A 13 7.93 -8.60 -2.31
CA PRO A 13 9.10 -8.45 -3.16
C PRO A 13 9.09 -9.52 -4.26
N ILE A 14 9.47 -9.13 -5.47
CA ILE A 14 9.52 -10.00 -6.64
C ILE A 14 10.97 -10.20 -7.03
N PHE A 15 11.43 -11.44 -6.93
CA PHE A 15 12.78 -11.85 -7.28
C PHE A 15 12.78 -12.60 -8.61
N HIS A 16 13.77 -12.34 -9.43
CA HIS A 16 14.14 -13.20 -10.56
C HIS A 16 15.57 -13.68 -10.30
N GLU A 17 15.73 -15.00 -10.17
CA GLU A 17 16.93 -15.59 -9.56
C GLU A 17 17.14 -15.00 -8.16
N ASP A 18 18.33 -14.50 -7.83
CA ASP A 18 18.65 -13.87 -6.54
C ASP A 18 18.55 -12.33 -6.58
N LYS A 19 18.05 -11.75 -7.68
CA LYS A 19 17.92 -10.29 -7.83
C LYS A 19 16.49 -9.83 -7.55
N LEU A 20 16.36 -8.85 -6.65
CA LEU A 20 15.12 -8.10 -6.47
C LEU A 20 14.88 -7.20 -7.69
N ILE A 21 13.81 -7.45 -8.43
CA ILE A 21 13.54 -6.75 -9.70
C ILE A 21 12.33 -5.80 -9.62
N ALA A 22 11.39 -6.08 -8.72
CA ALA A 22 10.16 -5.33 -8.54
C ALA A 22 9.51 -5.60 -7.17
N TRP A 23 8.44 -4.86 -6.88
CA TRP A 23 7.52 -5.12 -5.77
C TRP A 23 6.10 -5.14 -6.31
N ALA A 24 5.28 -6.08 -5.86
CA ALA A 24 3.82 -5.95 -5.94
C ALA A 24 3.32 -5.29 -4.66
N ALA A 25 2.44 -4.32 -4.80
CA ALA A 25 1.79 -3.64 -3.68
C ALA A 25 0.28 -3.67 -3.86
N SER A 26 -0.44 -3.96 -2.78
CA SER A 26 -1.88 -3.82 -2.70
C SER A 26 -2.21 -2.99 -1.47
N LYS A 27 -3.12 -2.03 -1.61
CA LYS A 27 -3.55 -1.16 -0.52
C LYS A 27 -5.08 -1.20 -0.47
N GLY A 28 -5.64 -1.43 0.71
CA GLY A 28 -7.08 -1.49 0.92
C GLY A 28 -7.47 -0.82 2.24
N HIS A 29 -8.58 -0.08 2.21
CA HIS A 29 -9.15 0.49 3.43
C HIS A 29 -9.90 -0.59 4.20
N GLN A 30 -9.50 -0.80 5.46
CA GLN A 30 -10.05 -1.85 6.31
C GLN A 30 -11.27 -1.35 7.08
N ALA A 31 -12.26 -2.23 7.22
CA ALA A 31 -13.50 -1.94 7.94
C ALA A 31 -13.30 -1.74 9.45
N ASP A 32 -12.22 -2.25 10.02
CA ASP A 32 -11.79 -2.04 11.42
C ASP A 32 -10.28 -2.32 11.50
N ILE A 33 -9.59 -1.63 12.40
CA ILE A 33 -8.15 -1.83 12.65
C ILE A 33 -7.86 -1.83 14.16
N GLY A 34 -8.86 -2.17 14.98
CA GLY A 34 -8.79 -2.07 16.43
C GLY A 34 -8.94 -0.64 16.95
N GLY A 35 -8.39 -0.38 18.13
CA GLY A 35 -8.52 0.91 18.82
C GLY A 35 -9.73 1.00 19.75
N SER A 36 -10.07 2.21 20.20
CA SER A 36 -11.08 2.42 21.24
C SER A 36 -12.54 2.31 20.77
N VAL A 37 -12.80 2.47 19.47
CA VAL A 37 -14.14 2.35 18.85
C VAL A 37 -14.12 1.37 17.68
N ALA A 38 -15.28 0.81 17.34
CA ALA A 38 -15.44 0.00 16.14
C ALA A 38 -15.35 0.87 14.88
N GLY A 39 -14.71 0.36 13.84
CA GLY A 39 -14.57 1.07 12.55
C GLY A 39 -13.23 1.78 12.34
N GLY A 40 -12.37 1.83 13.36
CA GLY A 40 -11.02 2.39 13.26
C GLY A 40 -10.92 3.92 13.22
N TYR A 41 -12.03 4.65 13.36
CA TYR A 41 -12.04 6.11 13.45
C TYR A 41 -12.71 6.59 14.74
N ASN A 42 -11.90 7.04 15.69
CA ASN A 42 -12.37 7.67 16.93
C ASN A 42 -12.28 9.20 16.82
N PRO A 43 -13.39 9.93 16.58
CA PRO A 43 -13.38 11.40 16.52
C PRO A 43 -13.06 12.06 17.86
N ARG A 44 -13.12 11.32 18.98
CA ARG A 44 -12.79 11.80 20.33
C ARG A 44 -11.36 11.48 20.76
N ALA A 45 -10.55 10.86 19.89
CA ALA A 45 -9.18 10.54 20.24
C ALA A 45 -8.37 11.84 20.44
N THR A 46 -7.79 12.00 21.63
CA THR A 46 -6.89 13.13 21.94
C THR A 46 -5.42 12.76 21.82
N GLU A 47 -5.13 11.47 21.69
CA GLU A 47 -3.80 10.91 21.53
C GLU A 47 -3.83 9.67 20.63
N VAL A 48 -2.72 9.39 19.96
CA VAL A 48 -2.62 8.32 18.95
C VAL A 48 -2.93 6.92 19.50
N TRP A 49 -2.71 6.68 20.81
CA TRP A 49 -3.01 5.39 21.45
C TRP A 49 -4.50 5.09 21.56
N GLN A 50 -5.36 6.11 21.42
CA GLN A 50 -6.81 5.95 21.44
C GLN A 50 -7.38 5.65 20.05
N GLU A 51 -6.60 5.79 18.97
CA GLU A 51 -7.08 5.66 17.59
C GLU A 51 -7.25 4.20 17.15
N ALA A 52 -6.14 3.49 16.93
CA ALA A 52 -6.07 2.24 16.19
C ALA A 52 -4.87 1.39 16.62
N LEU A 53 -4.85 0.10 16.24
CA LEU A 53 -3.63 -0.71 16.33
C LEU A 53 -2.56 -0.16 15.38
N ARG A 54 -1.40 0.22 15.93
CA ARG A 54 -0.26 0.71 15.14
C ARG A 54 0.58 -0.46 14.65
N ILE A 55 0.45 -0.79 13.37
CA ILE A 55 1.18 -1.89 12.75
C ILE A 55 2.40 -1.32 11.99
N PRO A 56 3.64 -1.51 12.48
CA PRO A 56 4.83 -1.15 11.72
C PRO A 56 5.01 -2.10 10.51
N PRO A 57 5.91 -1.78 9.56
CA PRO A 57 6.29 -2.73 8.52
C PRO A 57 6.80 -4.04 9.15
N VAL A 58 5.99 -5.10 9.03
CA VAL A 58 6.26 -6.41 9.62
C VAL A 58 5.96 -7.51 8.61
N LYS A 59 6.73 -8.59 8.65
CA LYS A 59 6.50 -9.76 7.80
C LYS A 59 5.34 -10.58 8.36
N VAL A 60 4.23 -10.61 7.63
CA VAL A 60 3.14 -11.58 7.86
C VAL A 60 3.41 -12.94 7.22
N TYR A 61 4.32 -13.00 6.25
CA TYR A 61 4.83 -14.24 5.65
C TYR A 61 6.35 -14.25 5.66
N GLU A 62 6.92 -15.40 6.01
CA GLU A 62 8.36 -15.63 6.02
C GLU A 62 8.67 -16.96 5.33
N ARG A 63 9.49 -16.93 4.28
CA ARG A 63 9.85 -18.11 3.46
C ARG A 63 8.62 -18.90 2.99
N GLY A 64 7.58 -18.19 2.55
CA GLY A 64 6.32 -18.77 2.08
C GLY A 64 5.38 -19.29 3.16
N LYS A 65 5.76 -19.19 4.45
CA LYS A 65 4.93 -19.62 5.58
C LYS A 65 4.31 -18.42 6.27
N LEU A 66 3.04 -18.54 6.63
CA LEU A 66 2.34 -17.53 7.43
C LEU A 66 3.00 -17.44 8.82
N ARG A 67 3.35 -16.23 9.24
CA ARG A 67 3.76 -15.93 10.61
C ARG A 67 2.50 -15.88 11.48
N LYS A 68 2.04 -17.05 11.93
CA LYS A 68 0.79 -17.20 12.69
C LYS A 68 0.81 -16.37 13.98
N ASP A 69 1.96 -16.28 14.63
CA ASP A 69 2.21 -15.41 15.79
C ASP A 69 1.90 -13.93 15.50
N VAL A 70 2.40 -13.41 14.38
CA VAL A 70 2.16 -12.02 13.95
C VAL A 70 0.72 -11.82 13.49
N TRP A 71 0.18 -12.78 12.73
CA TRP A 71 -1.19 -12.76 12.24
C TRP A 71 -2.17 -12.71 13.41
N ASP A 72 -2.05 -13.63 14.37
CA ASP A 72 -2.92 -13.70 15.53
C ASP A 72 -2.78 -12.45 16.40
N LEU A 73 -1.56 -11.91 16.58
CA LEU A 73 -1.36 -10.65 17.30
C LEU A 73 -2.16 -9.50 16.68
N ILE A 74 -2.10 -9.34 15.36
CA ILE A 74 -2.83 -8.29 14.65
C ILE A 74 -4.34 -8.52 14.79
N PHE A 75 -4.82 -9.71 14.43
CA PHE A 75 -6.25 -9.97 14.34
C PHE A 75 -6.94 -10.18 15.69
N SER A 76 -6.21 -10.45 16.77
CA SER A 76 -6.76 -10.41 18.14
C SER A 76 -7.20 -9.01 18.57
N ASN A 77 -6.73 -7.96 17.88
CA ASN A 77 -7.09 -6.58 18.16
C ASN A 77 -8.16 -6.03 17.21
N ILE A 78 -8.65 -6.82 16.25
CA ILE A 78 -9.57 -6.38 15.20
C ILE A 78 -10.93 -7.04 15.39
N ARG A 79 -12.00 -6.25 15.36
CA ARG A 79 -13.35 -6.72 15.71
C ARG A 79 -14.04 -7.51 14.61
N PHE A 80 -13.75 -7.20 13.34
CA PHE A 80 -14.49 -7.73 12.21
C PHE A 80 -13.66 -8.77 11.44
N ASP A 81 -14.15 -10.01 11.41
CA ASP A 81 -13.49 -11.14 10.73
C ASP A 81 -13.26 -10.90 9.23
N ILE A 82 -14.08 -10.05 8.60
CA ILE A 82 -13.94 -9.68 7.19
C ILE A 82 -12.58 -9.04 6.88
N VAL A 83 -11.97 -8.35 7.84
CA VAL A 83 -10.65 -7.71 7.69
C VAL A 83 -9.57 -8.77 7.46
N ALA A 84 -9.67 -9.92 8.13
CA ALA A 84 -8.75 -11.04 7.91
C ALA A 84 -8.95 -11.69 6.53
N ALA A 85 -10.18 -11.69 6.01
CA ALA A 85 -10.46 -12.15 4.66
C ALA A 85 -9.92 -11.17 3.61
N ASP A 86 -10.12 -9.86 3.80
CA ASP A 86 -9.64 -8.83 2.89
C ASP A 86 -8.10 -8.77 2.85
N MET A 87 -7.44 -8.89 4.00
CA MET A 87 -5.97 -9.00 4.05
C MET A 87 -5.43 -10.21 3.28
N ARG A 88 -6.13 -11.36 3.33
CA ARG A 88 -5.76 -12.52 2.49
C ARG A 88 -5.99 -12.24 1.00
N ALA A 89 -7.06 -11.54 0.65
CA ALA A 89 -7.32 -11.12 -0.73
C ALA A 89 -6.23 -10.16 -1.25
N GLN A 90 -5.79 -9.19 -0.45
CA GLN A 90 -4.67 -8.30 -0.77
C GLN A 90 -3.35 -9.06 -0.94
N ILE A 91 -3.05 -10.04 -0.08
CA ILE A 91 -1.90 -10.92 -0.27
C ILE A 91 -2.01 -11.70 -1.59
N GLY A 92 -3.20 -12.25 -1.88
CA GLY A 92 -3.48 -12.95 -3.12
C GLY A 92 -3.28 -12.07 -4.36
N SER A 93 -3.69 -10.80 -4.31
CA SER A 93 -3.47 -9.85 -5.41
C SER A 93 -1.99 -9.57 -5.65
N CYS A 94 -1.17 -9.47 -4.60
CA CYS A 94 0.28 -9.35 -4.74
C CYS A 94 0.91 -10.62 -5.37
N VAL A 95 0.38 -11.81 -5.08
CA VAL A 95 0.80 -13.07 -5.74
C VAL A 95 0.41 -13.08 -7.22
N VAL A 96 -0.74 -12.52 -7.59
CA VAL A 96 -1.10 -12.32 -9.00
C VAL A 96 -0.11 -11.33 -9.66
N GLY A 97 0.20 -10.22 -9.00
CA GLY A 97 1.16 -9.23 -9.49
C GLY A 97 2.55 -9.80 -9.74
N GLU A 98 3.09 -10.59 -8.81
CA GLU A 98 4.36 -11.31 -8.98
C GLU A 98 4.34 -12.20 -10.23
N ARG A 99 3.30 -13.03 -10.38
CA ARG A 99 3.17 -13.90 -11.57
C ARG A 99 3.12 -13.10 -12.87
N GLY A 100 2.45 -11.95 -12.86
CA GLY A 100 2.40 -11.05 -14.02
C GLY A 100 3.77 -10.50 -14.39
N VAL A 101 4.51 -9.98 -13.41
CA VAL A 101 5.88 -9.46 -13.61
C VAL A 101 6.82 -10.56 -14.11
N LEU A 102 6.82 -11.73 -13.48
CA LEU A 102 7.70 -12.83 -13.88
C LEU A 102 7.40 -13.32 -15.31
N LYS A 103 6.13 -13.36 -15.72
CA LYS A 103 5.76 -13.67 -17.11
C LYS A 103 6.29 -12.64 -18.12
N LEU A 104 6.33 -11.36 -17.76
CA LEU A 104 6.92 -10.32 -18.62
C LEU A 104 8.43 -10.51 -18.74
N VAL A 105 9.10 -10.79 -17.63
CA VAL A 105 10.55 -11.05 -17.61
C VAL A 105 10.90 -12.31 -18.39
N GLU A 106 10.11 -13.39 -18.26
CA GLU A 106 10.27 -14.62 -19.03
C GLU A 106 10.14 -14.36 -20.54
N LYS A 107 9.14 -13.57 -20.94
CA LYS A 107 8.84 -13.30 -22.35
C LYS A 107 9.83 -12.35 -23.02
N TYR A 108 10.27 -11.30 -22.31
CA TYR A 108 11.03 -10.19 -22.90
C TYR A 108 12.47 -10.09 -22.40
N GLY A 109 12.82 -10.83 -21.36
CA GLY A 109 14.11 -10.74 -20.69
C GLY A 109 14.23 -9.56 -19.73
N LEU A 110 15.09 -9.72 -18.72
CA LEU A 110 15.27 -8.74 -17.65
C LEU A 110 15.75 -7.37 -18.18
N LYS A 111 16.65 -7.34 -19.16
CA LYS A 111 17.17 -6.09 -19.73
C LYS A 111 16.07 -5.23 -20.36
N VAL A 112 15.15 -5.87 -21.08
CA VAL A 112 14.02 -5.17 -21.71
C VAL A 112 13.02 -4.71 -20.65
N PHE A 113 12.76 -5.53 -19.64
CA PHE A 113 11.90 -5.15 -18.52
C PHE A 113 12.45 -3.91 -17.77
N ASP A 114 13.73 -3.89 -17.43
CA ASP A 114 14.36 -2.76 -16.74
C ASP A 114 14.38 -1.49 -17.62
N SER A 115 14.66 -1.60 -18.93
CA SER A 115 14.61 -0.43 -19.82
C SER A 115 13.21 0.15 -19.96
N HIS A 116 12.17 -0.69 -19.94
CA HIS A 116 10.78 -0.21 -19.97
C HIS A 116 10.36 0.46 -18.66
N LYS A 117 10.85 -0.02 -17.51
CA LYS A 117 10.64 0.68 -16.23
C LYS A 117 11.21 2.09 -16.26
N GLU A 118 12.45 2.25 -16.70
CA GLU A 118 13.08 3.57 -16.84
C GLU A 118 12.29 4.46 -17.80
N TYR A 119 11.91 3.91 -18.97
CA TYR A 119 11.08 4.63 -19.92
C TYR A 119 9.73 5.09 -19.33
N LEU A 120 9.07 4.28 -18.50
CA LEU A 120 7.81 4.67 -17.85
C LEU A 120 8.00 5.88 -16.91
N PHE A 121 9.09 5.90 -16.13
CA PHE A 121 9.39 7.05 -15.26
C PHE A 121 9.70 8.30 -16.08
N ASP A 122 10.57 8.19 -17.07
CA ASP A 122 10.95 9.31 -17.95
C ASP A 122 9.75 9.88 -18.69
N SER A 123 8.90 9.00 -19.24
CA SER A 123 7.72 9.41 -20.00
C SER A 123 6.70 10.12 -19.11
N THR A 124 6.44 9.57 -17.91
CA THR A 124 5.52 10.18 -16.94
C THR A 124 6.02 11.55 -16.48
N GLU A 125 7.32 11.69 -16.24
CA GLU A 125 7.92 12.99 -15.89
C GLU A 125 7.76 14.00 -17.02
N LYS A 126 8.08 13.61 -18.26
CA LYS A 126 7.95 14.48 -19.44
C LYS A 126 6.50 14.95 -19.63
N MET A 127 5.54 14.04 -19.50
CA MET A 127 4.11 14.35 -19.59
C MET A 127 3.68 15.33 -18.50
N MET A 128 4.00 15.03 -17.23
CA MET A 128 3.65 15.92 -16.11
C MET A 128 4.29 17.30 -16.26
N ARG A 129 5.55 17.37 -16.70
CA ARG A 129 6.26 18.62 -16.96
C ARG A 129 5.63 19.40 -18.11
N ALA A 130 5.12 18.72 -19.14
CA ALA A 130 4.40 19.37 -20.22
C ALA A 130 3.09 19.98 -19.73
N GLU A 131 2.31 19.25 -18.93
CA GLU A 131 1.08 19.77 -18.31
C GLU A 131 1.34 20.99 -17.42
N ILE A 132 2.36 20.92 -16.55
CA ILE A 132 2.74 22.05 -15.69
C ILE A 132 3.12 23.28 -16.51
N LYS A 133 3.79 23.11 -17.66
CA LYS A 133 4.16 24.23 -18.55
C LYS A 133 2.95 24.94 -19.16
N THR A 134 1.77 24.30 -19.21
CA THR A 134 0.55 24.94 -19.69
C THR A 134 -0.04 25.92 -18.67
N ILE A 135 0.33 25.80 -17.40
CA ILE A 135 -0.11 26.68 -16.32
C ILE A 135 0.65 28.01 -16.45
N PRO A 136 -0.06 29.15 -16.62
CA PRO A 136 0.59 30.45 -16.70
C PRO A 136 1.46 30.76 -15.47
N ASN A 137 2.59 31.43 -15.70
CA ASN A 137 3.41 31.92 -14.59
C ASN A 137 2.61 32.91 -13.74
N GLY A 138 2.48 32.63 -12.45
CA GLY A 138 1.70 33.46 -11.54
C GLY A 138 1.69 32.90 -10.13
N VAL A 139 1.05 33.64 -9.23
CA VAL A 139 0.83 33.21 -7.85
C VAL A 139 -0.65 32.86 -7.70
N TYR A 140 -0.92 31.57 -7.53
CA TYR A 140 -2.25 31.05 -7.28
C TYR A 140 -2.47 30.94 -5.76
N ARG A 141 -3.59 31.46 -5.26
CA ARG A 141 -3.97 31.39 -3.84
C ARG A 141 -5.34 30.71 -3.73
N GLY A 142 -5.50 29.88 -2.71
CA GLY A 142 -6.77 29.25 -2.36
C GLY A 142 -6.88 29.14 -0.84
N GLU A 143 -8.08 29.37 -0.33
CA GLU A 143 -8.43 29.20 1.08
C GLU A 143 -9.62 28.25 1.21
N SER A 144 -9.66 27.47 2.29
CA SER A 144 -10.75 26.58 2.62
C SER A 144 -10.95 26.58 4.14
N THR A 145 -12.20 26.62 4.58
CA THR A 145 -12.58 26.61 5.99
C THR A 145 -13.26 25.29 6.30
N VAL A 146 -12.83 24.65 7.40
CA VAL A 146 -13.52 23.50 7.98
C VAL A 146 -13.96 23.85 9.39
N TYR A 147 -15.17 23.45 9.74
CA TYR A 147 -15.71 23.56 11.10
C TYR A 147 -15.54 22.21 11.78
N TYR A 148 -15.13 22.22 13.05
CA TYR A 148 -15.16 21.05 13.93
C TYR A 148 -15.92 21.46 15.20
N ASP A 149 -16.83 20.60 15.64
CA ASP A 149 -17.61 20.73 16.86
C ASP A 149 -17.12 19.80 17.97
#